data_AF-A0A7M7JHT8-F1
#
_entry.id   AF-A0A7M7JHT8-F1
#
_cell.length_a   1.000
_cell.length_b   1.000
_cell.length_c   1.000
_cell.angle_alpha   90.00
_cell.angle_beta   90.00
_cell.angle_gamma   90.00
#
_symmetry.space_group_name_H-M   'P 1'
#
loop_
_entity.id
_entity.type
_entity.pdbx_description
1 polymer ?
#
loop_
_entity_poly.entity_id
_entity_poly.type
_entity_poly.pdbx_seq_one_letter_code
_entity_poly.pdbx_strand_id
1 'polypeptide(L)'
;MIYPLELEDTLHHRPAVKMAAVIGVPTAKAGEAARAFVVLEAHRYQLLGLSIYLCGLAQRPTETISHIQIVTLGFSIHYPEDAHSEDGSIKMFVRLRVPTSERLHGGIEFIRKLPQTEVGRPIRRVLNERHLTTRQNE
;
A
#
# COMPACT_ATOMS: atom_id res chain seq x y z
N MET A 1 -16.88 16.80 1.86
CA MET A 1 -15.62 17.49 1.51
C MET A 1 -14.49 16.56 1.87
N ILE A 2 -13.62 16.24 0.92
CA ILE A 2 -12.47 15.36 1.14
C ILE A 2 -11.24 16.25 1.31
N TYR A 3 -10.37 15.92 2.26
CA TYR A 3 -9.09 16.59 2.45
C TYR A 3 -7.96 15.69 1.91
N PRO A 4 -7.50 15.91 0.65
CA PRO A 4 -6.52 15.03 0.04
C PRO A 4 -5.21 14.97 0.82
N LEU A 5 -4.79 16.10 1.39
CA LEU A 5 -3.52 16.21 2.11
C LEU A 5 -3.50 15.33 3.36
N GLU A 6 -4.55 15.33 4.17
CA GLU A 6 -4.62 14.52 5.40
C GLU A 6 -4.62 13.02 5.10
N LEU A 7 -5.31 12.61 4.03
CA LEU A 7 -5.30 11.22 3.57
C LEU A 7 -3.94 10.82 3.01
N GLU A 8 -3.31 11.69 2.23
CA GLU A 8 -1.94 11.48 1.74
C GLU A 8 -0.98 11.33 2.92
N ASP A 9 -0.99 12.25 3.88
CA ASP A 9 -0.14 12.19 5.08
C ASP A 9 -0.38 10.89 5.85
N THR A 10 -1.64 10.52 6.06
CA THR A 10 -2.00 9.24 6.69
C THR A 10 -1.39 8.06 5.94
N LEU A 11 -1.49 8.03 4.62
CA LEU A 11 -0.91 6.96 3.80
C LEU A 11 0.62 6.92 3.87
N HIS A 12 1.29 8.07 3.94
CA HIS A 12 2.76 8.15 4.07
C HIS A 12 3.27 7.64 5.43
N HIS A 13 2.44 7.61 6.48
CA HIS A 13 2.82 6.97 7.75
C HIS A 13 2.97 5.44 7.63
N ARG A 14 2.52 4.83 6.53
CA ARG A 14 2.69 3.40 6.28
C ARG A 14 4.06 3.15 5.61
N PRO A 15 4.96 2.37 6.22
CA PRO A 15 6.33 2.18 5.71
C PRO A 15 6.42 1.41 4.37
N ALA A 16 5.33 0.77 3.94
CA ALA A 16 5.25 0.11 2.63
C ALA A 16 4.86 1.07 1.50
N VAL A 17 4.34 2.27 1.84
CA VAL A 17 3.95 3.29 0.86
C VAL A 17 5.14 4.18 0.61
N LYS A 18 5.64 4.15 -0.62
CA LYS A 18 6.64 5.10 -1.10
C LYS A 18 6.02 6.48 -1.26
N MET A 19 4.85 6.51 -1.88
CA MET A 19 4.14 7.75 -2.18
C MET A 19 2.67 7.51 -2.45
N ALA A 20 1.83 8.46 -2.09
CA ALA A 20 0.41 8.43 -2.37
C ALA A 20 -0.09 9.78 -2.89
N ALA A 21 -1.13 9.75 -3.72
CA ALA A 21 -1.89 10.92 -4.12
C ALA A 21 -3.38 10.60 -4.08
N VAL A 22 -4.18 11.50 -3.53
CA VAL A 22 -5.62 11.31 -3.37
C VAL A 22 -6.37 12.31 -4.25
N ILE A 23 -7.40 11.81 -4.91
CA ILE A 23 -8.35 12.61 -5.67
C ILE A 23 -9.77 12.38 -5.16
N GLY A 24 -10.60 13.40 -5.32
CA GLY A 24 -12.04 13.27 -5.13
C GLY A 24 -12.71 12.80 -6.41
N VAL A 25 -13.54 11.76 -6.30
CA VAL A 25 -14.27 11.18 -7.41
C VAL A 25 -15.77 11.41 -7.20
N PRO A 26 -16.49 12.01 -8.16
CA PRO A 26 -17.93 12.20 -8.04
C PRO A 26 -18.64 10.84 -7.93
N THR A 27 -19.50 10.70 -6.93
CA THR A 27 -20.20 9.45 -6.62
C THR A 27 -21.67 9.72 -6.32
N ALA A 28 -22.57 8.94 -6.90
CA ALA A 28 -24.02 9.13 -6.78
C ALA A 28 -24.56 9.15 -5.34
N LYS A 29 -23.92 8.43 -4.41
CA LYS A 29 -24.38 8.29 -3.01
C LYS A 29 -23.86 9.38 -2.07
N ALA A 30 -22.58 9.73 -2.20
CA ALA A 30 -21.88 10.60 -1.24
C ALA A 30 -21.56 12.00 -1.82
N GLY A 31 -21.94 12.27 -3.07
CA GLY A 31 -21.49 13.42 -3.85
C GLY A 31 -20.06 13.25 -4.35
N GLU A 32 -19.12 12.97 -3.44
CA GLU A 32 -17.69 12.81 -3.70
C GLU A 32 -17.12 11.68 -2.84
N ALA A 33 -16.25 10.84 -3.40
CA ALA A 33 -15.58 9.76 -2.69
C ALA A 33 -14.07 9.82 -2.93
N ALA A 34 -13.27 9.55 -1.89
CA ALA A 34 -11.82 9.59 -2.01
C ALA A 34 -11.31 8.36 -2.76
N ARG A 35 -10.50 8.57 -3.80
CA ARG A 35 -9.74 7.53 -4.50
C ARG A 35 -8.25 7.80 -4.33
N ALA A 36 -7.48 6.79 -3.93
CA ALA A 36 -6.04 6.90 -3.73
C ALA A 36 -5.26 6.21 -4.85
N PHE A 37 -4.23 6.88 -5.34
CA PHE A 37 -3.18 6.29 -6.18
C PHE A 37 -1.94 6.08 -5.33
N VAL A 38 -1.48 4.83 -5.24
CA VAL A 38 -0.41 4.44 -4.32
C VAL A 38 0.75 3.84 -5.10
N VAL A 39 1.95 4.30 -4.77
CA VAL A 39 3.22 3.70 -5.18
C VAL A 39 3.80 3.00 -3.97
N LEU A 40 4.09 1.72 -4.09
CA LEU A 40 4.71 0.94 -3.03
C LEU A 40 6.22 1.06 -3.06
N GLU A 41 6.85 0.93 -1.89
CA GLU A 41 8.31 0.89 -1.77
C GLU A 41 8.80 -0.53 -2.06
N ALA A 42 9.66 -0.68 -3.06
CA ALA A 42 10.19 -1.98 -3.47
C ALA A 42 11.15 -2.61 -2.44
N HIS A 43 11.72 -1.78 -1.55
CA HIS A 43 12.93 -2.14 -0.80
C HIS A 43 12.76 -3.06 0.42
N ARG A 44 11.55 -3.48 0.79
CA ARG A 44 11.34 -4.25 2.03
C ARG A 44 11.16 -5.76 1.88
N TYR A 45 11.12 -6.28 0.66
CA TYR A 45 10.83 -7.69 0.40
C TYR A 45 12.04 -8.53 -0.02
N GLN A 46 13.20 -7.92 -0.31
CA GLN A 46 14.39 -8.67 -0.77
C GLN A 46 15.20 -9.31 0.37
N LEU A 47 15.32 -8.62 1.52
CA LEU A 47 16.23 -9.04 2.61
C LEU A 47 15.65 -10.15 3.51
N LEU A 48 14.33 -10.28 3.58
CA LEU A 48 13.68 -11.42 4.23
C LEU A 48 13.80 -12.72 3.42
N GLY A 49 13.93 -12.63 2.08
CA GLY A 49 14.21 -13.79 1.24
C GLY A 49 15.66 -14.30 1.39
N LEU A 50 16.64 -13.40 1.45
CA LEU A 50 18.05 -13.78 1.44
C LEU A 50 18.56 -14.40 2.75
N SER A 51 18.06 -13.98 3.91
CA SER A 51 18.44 -14.61 5.18
C SER A 51 17.96 -16.06 5.32
N ILE A 52 16.83 -16.40 4.67
CA ILE A 52 16.24 -17.75 4.71
C ILE A 52 16.99 -18.69 3.76
N TYR A 53 17.36 -18.20 2.58
CA TYR A 53 18.12 -18.99 1.59
C TYR A 53 19.53 -19.38 2.08
N LEU A 54 20.22 -18.51 2.84
CA LEU A 54 21.56 -18.82 3.36
C LEU A 54 21.54 -19.76 4.57
N CYS A 55 20.49 -19.74 5.40
CA CYS A 55 20.31 -20.67 6.52
C CYS A 55 20.09 -22.11 6.06
N GLY A 56 19.44 -22.30 4.89
CA GLY A 56 19.11 -23.61 4.32
C GLY A 56 20.29 -24.44 3.80
N LEU A 57 21.51 -23.89 3.72
CA LEU A 57 22.70 -24.63 3.26
C LEU A 57 23.59 -25.16 4.40
N ALA A 58 23.31 -24.83 5.67
CA ALA A 58 24.16 -25.20 6.80
C ALA A 58 23.58 -26.39 7.59
N GLN A 59 24.22 -27.56 7.47
CA GLN A 59 23.86 -28.80 8.16
C GLN A 59 24.50 -28.87 9.57
N ARG A 60 23.71 -28.51 10.61
CA ARG A 60 23.82 -28.88 12.06
C ARG A 60 25.11 -28.51 12.85
N PRO A 61 25.16 -28.70 14.20
CA PRO A 61 24.41 -28.04 15.27
C PRO A 61 25.32 -27.49 16.41
N THR A 62 24.69 -26.91 17.44
CA THR A 62 25.11 -26.69 18.85
C THR A 62 25.48 -25.27 19.32
N GLU A 63 24.60 -24.76 20.21
CA GLU A 63 24.82 -23.92 21.40
C GLU A 63 25.34 -22.48 21.18
N THR A 64 24.61 -21.41 21.49
CA THR A 64 24.12 -21.01 22.82
C THR A 64 23.10 -19.84 22.71
N ILE A 65 22.37 -19.62 23.79
CA ILE A 65 21.10 -18.88 23.93
C ILE A 65 21.21 -17.36 23.75
N SER A 66 20.36 -16.75 22.91
CA SER A 66 19.52 -15.58 23.22
C SER A 66 18.82 -15.05 21.96
N HIS A 67 17.53 -14.72 22.05
CA HIS A 67 16.68 -14.15 21.00
C HIS A 67 16.15 -15.11 19.91
N ILE A 68 14.82 -15.07 19.78
CA ILE A 68 13.97 -15.59 18.70
C ILE A 68 13.83 -17.11 18.68
N GLN A 69 12.79 -17.61 19.38
CA GLN A 69 12.18 -18.88 19.04
C GLN A 69 11.23 -18.68 17.86
N ILE A 70 11.64 -19.07 16.67
CA ILE A 70 10.71 -19.47 15.61
C ILE A 70 10.77 -20.99 15.55
N VAL A 71 9.85 -21.62 16.26
CA VAL A 71 9.62 -23.07 16.23
C VAL A 71 9.09 -23.42 14.84
N THR A 72 9.88 -24.21 14.13
CA THR A 72 9.56 -24.87 12.87
C THR A 72 8.47 -25.90 13.07
N LEU A 73 7.21 -25.54 12.82
CA LEU A 73 6.15 -26.51 12.54
C LEU A 73 5.21 -25.89 11.51
N GLY A 74 5.37 -26.27 10.24
CA GLY A 74 4.29 -26.24 9.26
C GLY A 74 3.53 -24.92 9.06
N PHE A 75 4.07 -23.77 9.46
CA PHE A 75 3.50 -22.49 9.08
C PHE A 75 3.85 -22.27 7.62
N SER A 76 2.93 -22.67 6.76
CA SER A 76 2.74 -21.97 5.50
C SER A 76 2.44 -20.52 5.89
N ILE A 77 3.49 -19.72 6.08
CA ILE A 77 3.34 -18.27 6.07
C ILE A 77 3.08 -17.96 4.61
N HIS A 78 1.83 -18.15 4.21
CA HIS A 78 1.32 -17.69 2.94
C HIS A 78 1.32 -16.16 3.04
N TYR A 79 2.47 -15.55 2.78
CA TYR A 79 2.52 -14.14 2.43
C TYR A 79 1.80 -14.05 1.09
N PRO A 80 0.64 -13.38 1.01
CA PRO A 80 -0.12 -13.35 -0.22
C PRO A 80 0.73 -12.63 -1.26
N GLU A 81 1.25 -13.41 -2.21
CA GLU A 81 1.98 -12.99 -3.40
C GLU A 81 1.01 -12.38 -4.44
N ASP A 82 -0.26 -12.38 -4.10
CA ASP A 82 -1.38 -11.80 -4.79
C ASP A 82 -1.58 -10.34 -4.36
N ALA A 83 -1.16 -9.43 -5.24
CA ALA A 83 -1.39 -7.98 -5.25
C ALA A 83 -2.87 -7.54 -5.05
N HIS A 84 -3.80 -8.49 -4.87
CA HIS A 84 -5.20 -8.29 -4.53
C HIS A 84 -5.45 -8.10 -3.01
N SER A 85 -4.51 -8.44 -2.12
CA SER A 85 -4.68 -8.34 -0.66
C SER A 85 -4.23 -7.01 -0.03
N GLU A 86 -3.48 -6.17 -0.76
CA GLU A 86 -2.88 -4.95 -0.21
C GLU A 86 -3.92 -3.83 -0.04
N ASP A 87 -4.90 -3.78 -0.94
CA ASP A 87 -6.07 -2.90 -0.87
C ASP A 87 -6.79 -3.02 0.47
N GLY A 88 -6.99 -4.25 0.95
CA GLY A 88 -7.66 -4.52 2.22
C GLY A 88 -6.85 -3.97 3.41
N SER A 89 -5.53 -4.13 3.37
CA SER A 89 -4.63 -3.65 4.43
C SER A 89 -4.59 -2.12 4.47
N ILE A 90 -4.57 -1.45 3.31
CA ILE A 90 -4.58 0.02 3.22
C ILE A 90 -5.96 0.57 3.60
N LYS A 91 -7.05 -0.02 3.12
CA LYS A 91 -8.41 0.35 3.51
C LYS A 91 -8.60 0.22 5.02
N MET A 92 -8.12 -0.86 5.63
CA MET A 92 -8.17 -1.04 7.08
C MET A 92 -7.31 0.01 7.81
N PHE A 93 -6.09 0.26 7.31
CA PHE A 93 -5.19 1.27 7.89
C PHE A 93 -5.83 2.66 7.93
N VAL A 94 -6.47 3.07 6.83
CA VAL A 94 -7.21 4.34 6.73
C VAL A 94 -8.47 4.30 7.60
N ARG A 95 -9.22 3.18 7.59
CA ARG A 95 -10.45 3.00 8.38
C ARG A 95 -10.26 3.28 9.87
N LEU A 96 -9.10 2.90 10.40
CA LEU A 96 -8.73 3.04 11.81
C LEU A 96 -8.25 4.45 12.19
N ARG A 97 -7.89 5.29 11.21
CA ARG A 97 -7.27 6.61 11.44
C ARG A 97 -8.12 7.79 10.97
N VAL A 98 -9.06 7.53 10.08
CA VAL A 98 -9.84 8.55 9.37
C VAL A 98 -11.35 8.27 9.53
N PRO A 99 -12.19 9.30 9.72
CA PRO A 99 -13.64 9.14 9.83
C PRO A 99 -14.25 8.50 8.58
N THR A 100 -15.42 7.88 8.73
CA THR A 100 -16.07 7.13 7.64
C THR A 100 -16.25 7.97 6.38
N SER A 101 -16.61 9.25 6.50
CA SER A 101 -16.83 10.17 5.38
C SER A 101 -15.63 10.33 4.44
N GLU A 102 -14.40 10.17 4.95
CA GLU A 102 -13.16 10.43 4.21
C GLU A 102 -12.43 9.15 3.81
N ARG A 103 -12.99 7.98 4.13
CA ARG A 103 -12.40 6.70 3.72
C ARG A 103 -12.38 6.57 2.20
N LEU A 104 -11.49 5.68 1.75
CA LEU A 104 -11.21 5.40 0.33
C LEU A 104 -12.34 4.60 -0.36
N HIS A 105 -13.55 5.11 -0.31
CA HIS A 105 -14.73 4.54 -0.97
C HIS A 105 -14.64 4.61 -2.49
N GLY A 106 -13.86 5.56 -3.03
CA GLY A 106 -13.55 5.65 -4.46
C GLY A 106 -12.55 4.60 -4.93
N GLY A 107 -12.00 3.81 -4.01
CA GLY A 107 -11.06 2.73 -4.31
C GLY A 107 -9.60 3.12 -4.14
N ILE A 108 -8.73 2.15 -4.41
CA ILE A 108 -7.28 2.30 -4.39
C ILE A 108 -6.78 1.77 -5.73
N GLU A 109 -5.81 2.46 -6.30
CA GLU A 109 -5.14 2.04 -7.53
C GLU A 109 -3.63 2.07 -7.34
N PHE A 110 -2.99 0.92 -7.54
CA PHE A 110 -1.54 0.82 -7.46
C PHE A 110 -0.92 1.21 -8.79
N ILE A 111 0.02 2.15 -8.76
CA ILE A 111 0.74 2.61 -9.94
C ILE A 111 2.24 2.52 -9.71
N ARG A 112 2.98 2.21 -10.77
CA ARG A 112 4.45 2.10 -10.70
C ARG A 112 5.11 3.44 -10.41
N LYS A 113 4.54 4.52 -10.92
CA LYS A 113 5.06 5.88 -10.76
C LYS A 113 3.90 6.88 -10.83
N LEU A 114 3.85 7.76 -9.84
CA LEU A 114 2.95 8.90 -9.81
C LEU A 114 3.43 9.98 -10.79
N PRO A 115 2.54 10.61 -11.58
CA PRO A 115 2.88 11.79 -12.34
C PRO A 115 3.19 12.94 -11.38
N GLN A 116 4.38 13.51 -11.49
CA GLN A 116 4.89 14.54 -10.59
C GLN A 116 5.45 15.72 -11.37
N THR A 117 5.47 16.89 -10.74
CA THR A 117 6.25 18.04 -11.21
C THR A 117 7.75 17.78 -11.02
N GLU A 118 8.60 18.67 -11.57
CA GLU A 118 10.05 18.61 -11.39
C GLU A 118 10.48 18.67 -9.91
N VAL A 119 9.64 19.28 -9.06
CA VAL A 119 9.82 19.38 -7.60
C VAL A 119 9.27 18.15 -6.86
N GLY A 120 8.75 17.14 -7.57
CA GLY A 120 8.23 15.91 -6.97
C GLY A 120 6.81 15.99 -6.42
N ARG A 121 6.06 17.07 -6.68
CA ARG A 121 4.64 17.16 -6.24
C ARG A 121 3.72 16.40 -7.19
N PRO A 122 2.81 15.55 -6.70
CA PRO A 122 1.86 14.84 -7.56
C PRO A 122 0.97 15.80 -8.36
N ILE A 123 0.82 15.56 -9.67
CA ILE A 123 -0.02 16.36 -10.56
C ILE A 123 -1.45 15.80 -10.56
N ARG A 124 -2.32 16.34 -9.70
CA ARG A 124 -3.71 15.88 -9.54
C ARG A 124 -4.54 15.95 -10.83
N ARG A 125 -4.29 16.93 -11.70
CA ARG A 125 -4.99 17.04 -13.00
C ARG A 125 -4.85 15.77 -13.85
N VAL A 126 -3.62 15.24 -13.95
CA VAL A 126 -3.33 14.02 -14.73
C VAL A 126 -3.97 12.79 -14.09
N LEU A 127 -4.04 12.74 -12.75
CA LEU A 127 -4.70 11.66 -12.03
C LEU A 127 -6.22 11.67 -12.23
N ASN A 128 -6.84 12.85 -12.25
CA ASN A 128 -8.25 13.01 -12.58
C ASN A 128 -8.55 12.56 -14.02
N GLU A 129 -7.73 12.96 -15.00
CA GLU A 129 -7.86 12.53 -16.40
C GLU A 129 -7.74 11.01 -16.55
N ARG A 130 -6.77 10.39 -15.84
CA ARG A 130 -6.64 8.93 -15.80
C ARG A 130 -7.89 8.26 -15.26
N HIS A 131 -8.40 8.73 -14.13
CA HIS A 131 -9.62 8.19 -13.52
C HIS A 131 -10.82 8.27 -14.48
N LEU A 132 -11.00 9.41 -15.17
CA LEU A 132 -12.08 9.59 -16.15
C LEU A 132 -11.94 8.62 -17.32
N THR A 133 -10.73 8.42 -17.83
CA THR A 133 -10.45 7.51 -18.95
C THR A 133 -10.78 6.07 -18.58
N THR A 134 -10.39 5.62 -17.39
CA THR A 134 -10.70 4.26 -16.92
C THR A 134 -12.21 4.02 -16.83
N ARG A 135 -13.00 5.01 -16.37
CA ARG A 135 -14.47 4.86 -16.29
C ARG A 135 -15.18 4.80 -17.64
N GLN A 136 -14.61 5.36 -18.70
CA GLN A 136 -15.26 5.33 -20.02
C GLN A 136 -15.07 4.00 -20.75
N ASN A 137 -14.14 3.16 -20.26
CA ASN A 137 -13.81 1.87 -20.84
C ASN A 137 -14.38 0.69 -20.02
N GLU A 138 -15.09 0.96 -18.94
CA GLU A 138 -15.84 0.01 -18.10
C GLU A 138 -17.33 0.07 -18.43
#